data_AF-A0A3N7ZFS3-F1
#
_entry.id   AF-A0A3N7ZFS3-F1
#
_cell.length_a   1.000
_cell.length_b   1.000
_cell.length_c   1.000
_cell.angle_alpha   90.00
_cell.angle_beta   90.00
_cell.angle_gamma   90.00
#
_symmetry.space_group_name_H-M   'P 1'
#
loop_
_entity.id
_entity.type
_entity.pdbx_description
1 polymer ?
#
loop_
_entity_poly.entity_id
_entity_poly.type
_entity_poly.pdbx_seq_one_letter_code
_entity_poly.pdbx_strand_id
1 'polypeptide(L)'
;MTRQEVTPTARTTEFPFVGSNEPALLKILRAAVAANPLMLDRPLFCSADYSVFLEFLADRPMASHYLDVPLRAFVGTQHLNFDPDARTWRHGLTALTGEDKDGGKWDDRALAYFESEIGDQRFPCDAASGTALQLAAWNGAVFSDNGAHRLIAAVCWLAARKGSEAELRKVRVSHRTLNHEAVELLAKAAAAGWEIAEGRHGSGWLIRVTEPRRASYFFVQRVGAGPKHVKRSELDAICGGRSLPGDTSSDDWLGLKPFPAELALALADGAWLQKQLAAPRY
;
A
#
# COMPACT_ATOMS: atom_id res chain seq x y z
N MET A 1 -46.58 -20.03 -9.96
CA MET A 1 -45.53 -20.29 -8.94
C MET A 1 -44.34 -19.43 -9.27
N THR A 2 -44.24 -18.26 -8.65
CA THR A 2 -43.18 -17.29 -8.90
C THR A 2 -42.44 -17.11 -7.58
N ARG A 3 -41.23 -17.66 -7.48
CA ARG A 3 -40.34 -17.42 -6.33
C ARG A 3 -39.84 -15.99 -6.42
N GLN A 4 -40.27 -15.14 -5.49
CA GLN A 4 -39.57 -13.89 -5.22
C GLN A 4 -38.27 -14.22 -4.49
N GLU A 5 -37.15 -13.89 -5.14
CA GLU A 5 -35.84 -13.83 -4.51
C GLU A 5 -35.85 -12.70 -3.48
N VAL A 6 -35.60 -13.07 -2.22
CA VAL A 6 -35.37 -12.12 -1.14
C VAL A 6 -33.93 -11.65 -1.25
N THR A 7 -33.72 -10.42 -1.73
CA THR A 7 -32.42 -9.75 -1.66
C THR A 7 -32.15 -9.38 -0.18
N PRO A 8 -31.03 -9.79 0.41
CA PRO A 8 -30.70 -9.37 1.76
C PRO A 8 -30.31 -7.88 1.75
N THR A 9 -31.19 -7.05 2.28
CA THR A 9 -30.90 -5.66 2.60
C THR A 9 -29.98 -5.62 3.80
N ALA A 10 -28.67 -5.50 3.56
CA ALA A 10 -27.69 -5.20 4.61
C ALA A 10 -28.07 -3.85 5.25
N ARG A 11 -28.68 -3.91 6.43
CA ARG A 11 -29.09 -2.71 7.18
C ARG A 11 -27.84 -2.04 7.77
N THR A 12 -27.72 -0.74 7.55
CA THR A 12 -26.76 0.21 8.10
C THR A 12 -26.88 0.41 9.63
N THR A 13 -27.37 -0.59 10.37
CA THR A 13 -27.86 -0.50 11.75
C THR A 13 -26.87 -0.91 12.84
N GLU A 14 -25.63 -1.29 12.51
CA GLU A 14 -24.67 -1.77 13.53
C GLU A 14 -24.03 -0.66 14.37
N PHE A 15 -24.08 0.59 13.89
CA PHE A 15 -23.59 1.75 14.64
C PHE A 15 -24.74 2.76 14.77
N PRO A 16 -25.26 3.03 15.99
CA PRO A 16 -26.34 4.00 16.16
C PRO A 16 -25.85 5.39 15.75
N PHE A 17 -26.62 6.08 14.90
CA PHE A 17 -26.39 7.48 14.57
C PHE A 17 -26.73 8.35 15.78
N VAL A 18 -25.76 9.14 16.26
CA VAL A 18 -25.94 10.02 17.43
C VAL A 18 -26.07 11.49 16.99
N GLY A 19 -27.08 11.80 16.18
CA GLY A 19 -27.50 13.18 15.91
C GLY A 19 -26.47 14.12 15.26
N SER A 20 -26.73 15.43 15.37
CA SER A 20 -25.96 16.56 14.83
C SER A 20 -24.63 16.79 15.56
N ASN A 21 -23.84 15.73 15.70
CA ASN A 21 -22.50 15.82 16.25
C ASN A 21 -21.54 16.47 15.26
N GLU A 22 -20.44 16.98 15.79
CA GLU A 22 -19.30 17.42 14.99
C GLU A 22 -18.93 16.34 13.93
N PRO A 23 -18.68 16.74 12.66
CA PRO A 23 -18.30 15.80 11.62
C PRO A 23 -17.09 14.94 12.03
N ALA A 24 -17.16 13.65 11.77
CA ALA A 24 -16.10 12.70 12.13
C ALA A 24 -14.73 13.12 11.58
N LEU A 25 -14.68 13.63 10.34
CA LEU A 25 -13.42 14.12 9.77
C LEU A 25 -12.79 15.23 10.62
N LEU A 26 -13.59 16.15 11.17
CA LEU A 26 -13.07 17.23 12.03
C LEU A 26 -12.51 16.67 13.35
N LYS A 27 -13.14 15.64 13.91
CA LYS A 27 -12.61 14.90 15.07
C LYS A 27 -11.28 14.23 14.76
N ILE A 28 -11.16 13.61 13.58
CA ILE A 28 -9.91 12.97 13.13
C ILE A 28 -8.80 14.01 12.96
N LEU A 29 -9.08 15.12 12.27
CA LEU A 29 -8.13 16.21 12.08
C LEU A 29 -7.63 16.75 13.42
N ARG A 30 -8.53 17.03 14.37
CA ARG A 30 -8.15 17.51 15.71
C ARG A 30 -7.31 16.51 16.47
N ALA A 31 -7.68 15.22 16.45
CA ALA A 31 -6.92 14.17 17.10
C ALA A 31 -5.51 14.06 16.48
N ALA A 32 -5.40 14.09 15.15
CA ALA A 32 -4.13 14.02 14.44
C ALA A 32 -3.22 15.24 14.74
N VAL A 33 -3.79 16.44 14.85
CA VAL A 33 -3.05 17.65 15.24
C VAL A 33 -2.59 17.57 16.70
N ALA A 34 -3.49 17.18 17.61
CA ALA A 34 -3.19 17.14 19.05
C ALA A 34 -2.17 16.06 19.42
N ALA A 35 -2.30 14.86 18.84
CA ALA A 35 -1.39 13.73 19.10
C ALA A 35 -0.08 13.83 18.29
N ASN A 36 -0.13 14.53 17.15
CA ASN A 36 0.97 14.70 16.19
C ASN A 36 1.81 13.42 15.94
N PRO A 37 1.20 12.30 15.52
CA PRO A 37 1.95 11.05 15.39
C PRO A 37 2.91 11.11 14.20
N LEU A 38 4.18 10.75 14.42
CA LEU A 38 5.22 10.68 13.37
C LEU A 38 4.84 9.78 12.19
N MET A 39 3.99 8.78 12.44
CA MET A 39 3.47 7.91 11.40
C MET A 39 2.80 8.71 10.26
N LEU A 40 2.17 9.85 10.56
CA LEU A 40 1.44 10.61 9.55
C LEU A 40 2.36 11.36 8.58
N ASP A 41 3.64 11.51 8.94
CA ASP A 41 4.66 12.14 8.10
C ASP A 41 5.40 11.13 7.23
N ARG A 42 5.08 9.83 7.36
CA ARG A 42 5.58 8.79 6.46
C ARG A 42 5.05 9.01 5.04
N PRO A 43 5.80 8.57 4.01
CA PRO A 43 5.34 8.59 2.63
C PRO A 43 3.98 7.88 2.46
N LEU A 44 3.15 8.45 1.59
CA LEU A 44 1.92 7.87 1.10
C LEU A 44 2.10 7.52 -0.38
N PHE A 45 2.21 6.24 -0.69
CA PHE A 45 2.42 5.77 -2.05
C PHE A 45 1.11 5.50 -2.79
N CYS A 46 1.15 5.60 -4.12
CA CYS A 46 0.11 5.11 -5.02
C CYS A 46 0.51 3.74 -5.56
N SER A 47 -0.30 2.70 -5.33
CA SER A 47 0.06 1.34 -5.77
C SER A 47 0.14 1.22 -7.30
N ALA A 48 -0.61 2.04 -8.04
CA ALA A 48 -0.59 2.08 -9.50
C ALA A 48 0.83 2.30 -10.06
N ASP A 49 1.68 3.07 -9.35
CA ASP A 49 3.04 3.40 -9.78
C ASP A 49 4.00 2.19 -9.70
N TYR A 50 3.67 1.20 -8.88
CA TYR A 50 4.55 0.06 -8.56
C TYR A 50 3.93 -1.30 -8.90
N SER A 51 2.62 -1.36 -9.16
CA SER A 51 1.86 -2.60 -9.31
C SER A 51 2.46 -3.55 -10.35
N VAL A 52 2.94 -3.04 -11.49
CA VAL A 52 3.54 -3.87 -12.55
C VAL A 52 4.83 -4.55 -12.08
N PHE A 53 5.67 -3.85 -11.33
CA PHE A 53 6.91 -4.40 -10.78
C PHE A 53 6.60 -5.40 -9.65
N LEU A 54 5.68 -5.06 -8.75
CA LEU A 54 5.28 -5.94 -7.65
C LEU A 54 4.61 -7.23 -8.16
N GLU A 55 3.74 -7.14 -9.17
CA GLU A 55 3.18 -8.32 -9.85
C GLU A 55 4.27 -9.15 -10.54
N PHE A 56 5.29 -8.52 -11.12
CA PHE A 56 6.41 -9.24 -11.72
C PHE A 56 7.21 -10.03 -10.67
N LEU A 57 7.37 -9.49 -9.47
CA LEU A 57 8.06 -10.15 -8.36
C LEU A 57 7.21 -11.21 -7.64
N ALA A 58 5.91 -11.30 -7.91
CA ALA A 58 5.04 -12.22 -7.19
C ALA A 58 5.33 -13.69 -7.54
N ASP A 59 5.64 -14.50 -6.52
CA ASP A 59 6.00 -15.92 -6.67
C ASP A 59 4.80 -16.87 -6.64
N ARG A 60 3.71 -16.45 -6.00
CA ARG A 60 2.54 -17.30 -5.75
C ARG A 60 1.23 -16.62 -6.17
N PRO A 61 0.19 -17.42 -6.49
CA PRO A 61 -1.15 -16.91 -6.67
C PRO A 61 -1.62 -16.13 -5.44
N MET A 62 -2.45 -15.13 -5.68
CA MET A 62 -3.08 -14.32 -4.64
C MET A 62 -4.02 -15.17 -3.77
N ALA A 63 -3.95 -14.99 -2.46
CA ALA A 63 -4.88 -15.58 -1.50
C ALA A 63 -5.46 -14.51 -0.57
N SER A 64 -6.73 -14.67 -0.16
CA SER A 64 -7.41 -13.69 0.68
C SER A 64 -7.71 -14.26 2.08
N HIS A 65 -7.44 -13.47 3.12
CA HIS A 65 -7.73 -13.79 4.52
C HIS A 65 -8.29 -12.57 5.24
N TYR A 66 -8.94 -12.76 6.40
CA TYR A 66 -9.19 -11.67 7.34
C TYR A 66 -8.00 -11.57 8.30
N LEU A 67 -7.39 -10.39 8.41
CA LEU A 67 -6.18 -10.16 9.20
C LEU A 67 -6.28 -8.88 10.04
N ASP A 68 -5.56 -8.84 11.15
CA ASP A 68 -5.31 -7.66 11.96
C ASP A 68 -4.08 -6.91 11.44
N VAL A 69 -4.25 -5.87 10.64
CA VAL A 69 -3.11 -5.22 9.97
C VAL A 69 -2.52 -4.13 10.87
N PRO A 70 -1.24 -4.23 11.30
CA PRO A 70 -0.62 -3.19 12.09
C PRO A 70 -0.47 -1.92 11.25
N LEU A 71 -0.70 -0.76 11.87
CA LEU A 71 -0.69 0.50 11.15
C LEU A 71 0.63 0.74 10.41
N ARG A 72 1.76 0.33 11.02
CA ARG A 72 3.08 0.45 10.41
C ARG A 72 3.23 -0.25 9.04
N ALA A 73 2.42 -1.27 8.75
CA ALA A 73 2.45 -2.00 7.48
C ALA A 73 1.76 -1.24 6.33
N PHE A 74 0.91 -0.26 6.62
CA PHE A 74 0.31 0.56 5.56
C PHE A 74 1.34 1.50 4.94
N VAL A 75 1.44 1.44 3.63
CA VAL A 75 2.38 2.25 2.85
C VAL A 75 1.69 3.15 1.83
N GLY A 76 0.43 2.87 1.48
CA GLY A 76 -0.22 3.61 0.40
C GLY A 76 -1.67 3.24 0.12
N THR A 77 -2.19 3.84 -0.94
CA THR A 77 -3.53 3.60 -1.48
C THR A 77 -3.46 3.14 -2.94
N GLN A 78 -4.59 2.65 -3.48
CA GLN A 78 -4.66 2.21 -4.88
C GLN A 78 -4.53 3.35 -5.89
N HIS A 79 -4.99 4.55 -5.50
CA HIS A 79 -4.99 5.75 -6.30
C HIS A 79 -4.94 6.98 -5.39
N LEU A 80 -4.63 8.13 -5.98
CA LEU A 80 -4.61 9.44 -5.32
C LEU A 80 -5.62 10.41 -5.93
N ASN A 81 -6.75 9.92 -6.46
CA ASN A 81 -7.78 10.75 -7.10
C ASN A 81 -8.39 11.86 -6.22
N PHE A 82 -8.15 11.83 -4.91
CA PHE A 82 -8.56 12.90 -4.00
C PHE A 82 -7.57 14.08 -3.99
N ASP A 83 -6.28 13.79 -4.20
CA ASP A 83 -5.22 14.78 -4.32
C ASP A 83 -3.96 14.10 -4.92
N PRO A 84 -3.61 14.37 -6.19
CA PRO A 84 -2.45 13.77 -6.84
C PRO A 84 -1.11 14.23 -6.23
N ASP A 85 -1.11 15.28 -5.40
CA ASP A 85 0.07 15.82 -4.71
C ASP A 85 0.18 15.37 -3.25
N ALA A 86 -0.73 14.52 -2.78
CA ALA A 86 -0.61 13.88 -1.47
C ALA A 86 0.63 12.97 -1.41
N ARG A 87 1.67 13.42 -0.69
CA ARG A 87 2.93 12.67 -0.49
C ARG A 87 3.06 12.02 0.89
N THR A 88 2.24 12.42 1.87
CA THR A 88 2.22 11.87 3.22
C THR A 88 0.80 11.57 3.66
N TRP A 89 0.64 10.73 4.68
CA TRP A 89 -0.68 10.43 5.27
C TRP A 89 -1.35 11.69 5.83
N ARG A 90 -0.56 12.59 6.44
CA ARG A 90 -1.04 13.89 6.92
C ARG A 90 -1.59 14.75 5.79
N HIS A 91 -0.88 14.84 4.67
CA HIS A 91 -1.36 15.57 3.49
C HIS A 91 -2.63 14.91 2.92
N GLY A 92 -2.64 13.58 2.82
CA GLY A 92 -3.82 12.83 2.40
C GLY A 92 -5.04 13.09 3.29
N LEU A 93 -4.85 13.20 4.61
CA LEU A 93 -5.93 13.52 5.55
C LEU A 93 -6.51 14.92 5.31
N THR A 94 -5.68 15.93 5.05
CA THR A 94 -6.14 17.31 4.80
C THR A 94 -6.91 17.45 3.49
N ALA A 95 -6.69 16.54 2.54
CA ALA A 95 -7.39 16.50 1.26
C ALA A 95 -8.76 15.78 1.32
N LEU A 96 -9.10 15.11 2.43
CA LEU A 96 -10.39 14.43 2.53
C LEU A 96 -11.54 15.44 2.71
N THR A 97 -12.66 15.20 2.04
CA THR A 97 -13.89 15.99 2.24
C THR A 97 -14.74 15.49 3.41
N GLY A 98 -14.66 14.19 3.71
CA GLY A 98 -15.44 13.55 4.77
C GLY A 98 -16.94 13.59 4.50
N GLU A 99 -17.32 13.49 3.22
CA GLU A 99 -18.69 13.54 2.73
C GLU A 99 -19.10 12.20 2.10
N ASP A 100 -20.39 11.92 2.12
CA ASP A 100 -21.03 10.87 1.34
C ASP A 100 -21.43 11.39 -0.06
N LYS A 101 -22.05 10.53 -0.88
CA LYS A 101 -22.42 10.84 -2.27
C LYS A 101 -23.50 11.93 -2.37
N ASP A 102 -24.26 12.12 -1.31
CA ASP A 102 -25.38 13.06 -1.22
C ASP A 102 -24.93 14.35 -0.48
N GLY A 103 -23.63 14.51 -0.21
CA GLY A 103 -23.04 15.64 0.52
C GLY A 103 -23.20 15.56 2.04
N GLY A 104 -23.70 14.44 2.56
CA GLY A 104 -23.84 14.18 3.99
C GLY A 104 -22.47 14.02 4.65
N LYS A 105 -22.24 14.69 5.77
CA LYS A 105 -20.97 14.59 6.50
C LYS A 105 -20.85 13.23 7.21
N TRP A 106 -19.63 12.68 7.22
CA TRP A 106 -19.33 11.52 8.05
C TRP A 106 -19.58 11.82 9.52
N ASP A 107 -20.15 10.87 10.23
CA ASP A 107 -20.52 10.96 11.64
C ASP A 107 -19.78 9.90 12.47
N ASP A 108 -20.09 9.82 13.77
CA ASP A 108 -19.40 8.95 14.72
C ASP A 108 -19.44 7.46 14.38
N ARG A 109 -20.36 7.03 13.50
CA ARG A 109 -20.36 5.66 12.99
C ARG A 109 -19.10 5.36 12.19
N ALA A 110 -18.52 6.34 11.49
CA ALA A 110 -17.23 6.16 10.80
C ALA A 110 -16.10 5.88 11.80
N LEU A 111 -16.06 6.59 12.93
CA LEU A 111 -15.05 6.38 13.97
C LEU A 111 -15.21 5.01 14.62
N ALA A 112 -16.45 4.64 14.96
CA ALA A 112 -16.78 3.34 15.52
C ALA A 112 -16.42 2.20 14.56
N TYR A 113 -16.64 2.39 13.25
CA TYR A 113 -16.19 1.47 12.21
C TYR A 113 -14.67 1.31 12.20
N PHE A 114 -13.89 2.39 12.25
CA PHE A 114 -12.42 2.28 12.28
C PHE A 114 -11.89 1.57 13.54
N GLU A 115 -12.63 1.63 14.65
CA GLU A 115 -12.26 0.99 15.91
C GLU A 115 -12.77 -0.46 16.04
N SER A 116 -13.69 -0.90 15.18
CA SER A 116 -14.30 -2.23 15.25
C SER A 116 -13.43 -3.33 14.62
N GLU A 117 -13.92 -4.57 14.65
CA GLU A 117 -13.46 -5.61 13.72
C GLU A 117 -14.20 -5.42 12.39
N ILE A 118 -13.50 -5.15 11.30
CA ILE A 118 -14.13 -4.73 10.03
C ILE A 118 -14.93 -5.85 9.38
N GLY A 119 -14.33 -7.03 9.21
CA GLY A 119 -14.95 -8.17 8.51
C GLY A 119 -15.52 -7.77 7.14
N ASP A 120 -16.79 -8.12 6.91
CA ASP A 120 -17.55 -7.73 5.72
C ASP A 120 -18.42 -6.49 5.95
N GLN A 121 -18.24 -5.77 7.06
CA GLN A 121 -19.02 -4.58 7.36
C GLN A 121 -18.76 -3.49 6.31
N ARG A 122 -19.85 -2.97 5.78
CA ARG A 122 -19.82 -1.82 4.85
C ARG A 122 -19.53 -0.55 5.62
N PHE A 123 -18.90 0.41 4.95
CA PHE A 123 -18.67 1.70 5.57
C PHE A 123 -20.00 2.43 5.82
N PRO A 124 -20.26 2.93 7.04
CA PRO A 124 -21.60 3.38 7.42
C PRO A 124 -22.02 4.77 6.89
N CYS A 125 -21.08 5.58 6.37
CA CYS A 125 -21.29 6.96 5.91
C CYS A 125 -21.07 7.10 4.39
N ASP A 126 -21.66 6.20 3.60
CA ASP A 126 -21.07 5.77 2.31
C ASP A 126 -21.11 6.79 1.15
N ALA A 127 -19.93 7.11 0.63
CA ALA A 127 -19.69 8.05 -0.47
C ALA A 127 -19.82 7.49 -1.89
N ALA A 128 -20.01 6.17 -2.09
CA ALA A 128 -20.36 5.60 -3.41
C ALA A 128 -20.55 4.08 -3.42
N SER A 129 -19.96 3.31 -2.50
CA SER A 129 -19.57 1.94 -2.86
C SER A 129 -20.33 0.81 -2.16
N GLY A 130 -20.96 1.04 -1.00
CA GLY A 130 -21.66 -0.03 -0.29
C GLY A 130 -20.74 -1.22 0.02
N THR A 131 -19.42 -1.01 0.09
CA THR A 131 -18.42 -2.09 0.13
C THR A 131 -17.70 -2.14 1.46
N ALA A 132 -17.28 -3.33 1.86
CA ALA A 132 -16.27 -3.50 2.89
C ALA A 132 -14.90 -2.99 2.41
N LEU A 133 -14.07 -2.52 3.35
CA LEU A 133 -12.69 -2.16 3.08
C LEU A 133 -11.89 -3.42 2.70
N GLN A 134 -11.14 -3.34 1.60
CA GLN A 134 -10.27 -4.40 1.10
C GLN A 134 -8.85 -3.87 0.96
N LEU A 135 -7.88 -4.71 1.30
CA LEU A 135 -6.47 -4.40 1.30
C LEU A 135 -5.69 -5.37 0.41
N ALA A 136 -4.58 -4.89 -0.15
CA ALA A 136 -3.61 -5.70 -0.88
C ALA A 136 -2.26 -5.67 -0.15
N ALA A 137 -1.79 -6.85 0.26
CA ALA A 137 -0.49 -7.03 0.90
C ALA A 137 0.53 -7.63 -0.08
N TRP A 138 1.68 -6.98 -0.20
CA TRP A 138 2.84 -7.41 -0.96
C TRP A 138 3.95 -7.73 0.02
N ASN A 139 4.09 -8.99 0.41
CA ASN A 139 4.84 -9.38 1.62
C ASN A 139 4.44 -8.49 2.82
N GLY A 140 5.37 -7.65 3.33
CA GLY A 140 5.13 -6.80 4.50
C GLY A 140 4.38 -5.50 4.22
N ALA A 141 4.34 -5.03 2.97
CA ALA A 141 3.76 -3.74 2.62
C ALA A 141 2.27 -3.85 2.26
N VAL A 142 1.44 -2.97 2.81
CA VAL A 142 -0.02 -2.99 2.61
C VAL A 142 -0.51 -1.71 1.94
N PHE A 143 -1.29 -1.90 0.88
CA PHE A 143 -2.03 -0.84 0.20
C PHE A 143 -3.53 -1.05 0.37
N SER A 144 -4.31 0.02 0.26
CA SER A 144 -5.75 -0.14 0.01
C SER A 144 -5.97 -0.78 -1.35
N ASP A 145 -6.81 -1.82 -1.45
CA ASP A 145 -7.35 -2.31 -2.72
C ASP A 145 -8.66 -1.59 -3.08
N ASN A 146 -9.36 -1.06 -2.09
CA ASN A 146 -10.44 -0.11 -2.29
C ASN A 146 -10.48 0.92 -1.16
N GLY A 147 -11.31 1.97 -1.29
CA GLY A 147 -11.61 2.83 -0.15
C GLY A 147 -10.43 3.67 0.37
N ALA A 148 -9.60 4.21 -0.52
CA ALA A 148 -8.46 5.08 -0.17
C ALA A 148 -8.78 6.12 0.94
N HIS A 149 -9.87 6.87 0.78
CA HIS A 149 -10.34 7.85 1.77
C HIS A 149 -10.59 7.25 3.17
N ARG A 150 -11.21 6.06 3.22
CA ARG A 150 -11.52 5.34 4.45
C ARG A 150 -10.25 4.85 5.12
N LEU A 151 -9.29 4.34 4.34
CA LEU A 151 -8.00 3.90 4.88
C LEU A 151 -7.22 5.08 5.46
N ILE A 152 -7.12 6.21 4.75
CA ILE A 152 -6.41 7.40 5.24
C ILE A 152 -7.01 7.87 6.56
N ALA A 153 -8.34 7.99 6.62
CA ALA A 153 -9.05 8.37 7.83
C ALA A 153 -8.82 7.38 8.98
N ALA A 154 -8.91 6.08 8.71
CA ALA A 154 -8.68 5.02 9.71
C ALA A 154 -7.26 5.06 10.26
N VAL A 155 -6.25 5.13 9.40
CA VAL A 155 -4.83 5.22 9.79
C VAL A 155 -4.58 6.45 10.65
N CYS A 156 -5.07 7.61 10.23
CA CYS A 156 -4.86 8.85 10.98
C CYS A 156 -5.56 8.85 12.34
N TRP A 157 -6.81 8.38 12.38
CA TRP A 157 -7.59 8.25 13.61
C TRP A 157 -6.93 7.30 14.60
N LEU A 158 -6.63 6.07 14.15
CA LEU A 158 -6.07 5.04 15.00
C LEU A 158 -4.66 5.41 15.49
N ALA A 159 -3.82 6.00 14.63
CA ALA A 159 -2.50 6.47 15.04
C ALA A 159 -2.59 7.56 16.11
N ALA A 160 -3.52 8.52 15.96
CA ALA A 160 -3.72 9.58 16.94
C ALA A 160 -4.27 9.07 18.27
N ARG A 161 -5.10 8.02 18.26
CA ARG A 161 -5.77 7.50 19.46
C ARG A 161 -4.95 6.44 20.20
N LYS A 162 -4.20 5.62 19.47
CA LYS A 162 -3.59 4.38 19.97
C LYS A 162 -2.11 4.24 19.63
N GLY A 163 -1.52 5.19 18.90
CA GLY A 163 -0.11 5.16 18.51
C GLY A 163 0.18 4.30 17.26
N SER A 164 1.46 4.17 16.91
CA SER A 164 1.92 3.49 15.68
C SER A 164 1.70 1.99 15.67
N GLU A 165 1.57 1.39 16.86
CA GLU A 165 1.35 -0.06 17.03
C GLU A 165 -0.13 -0.44 17.01
N ALA A 166 -1.02 0.52 16.75
CA ALA A 166 -2.43 0.22 16.55
C ALA A 166 -2.63 -0.72 15.35
N GLU A 167 -3.76 -1.41 15.33
CA GLU A 167 -4.11 -2.35 14.27
C GLU A 167 -5.49 -2.01 13.71
N LEU A 168 -5.65 -2.19 12.41
CA LEU A 168 -6.95 -2.26 11.77
C LEU A 168 -7.38 -3.73 11.74
N ARG A 169 -8.45 -4.06 12.44
CA ARG A 169 -8.75 -5.45 12.82
C ARG A 169 -9.68 -6.16 11.86
N LYS A 170 -9.47 -7.47 11.68
CA LYS A 170 -10.30 -8.36 10.85
C LYS A 170 -10.58 -7.81 9.46
N VAL A 171 -9.61 -7.19 8.80
CA VAL A 171 -9.81 -6.62 7.46
C VAL A 171 -9.57 -7.68 6.42
N ARG A 172 -10.35 -7.67 5.33
CA ARG A 172 -10.09 -8.56 4.20
C ARG A 172 -8.80 -8.12 3.47
N VAL A 173 -7.80 -8.98 3.49
CA VAL A 173 -6.49 -8.76 2.86
C VAL A 173 -6.25 -9.82 1.81
N SER A 174 -6.08 -9.38 0.56
CA SER A 174 -5.49 -10.20 -0.50
C SER A 174 -3.98 -10.07 -0.42
N HIS A 175 -3.26 -11.17 -0.22
CA HIS A 175 -1.82 -11.15 -0.04
C HIS A 175 -1.09 -11.92 -1.14
N ARG A 176 0.12 -11.47 -1.43
CA ARG A 176 1.05 -12.08 -2.39
C ARG A 176 2.44 -12.18 -1.77
N THR A 177 3.06 -13.34 -1.94
CA THR A 177 4.47 -13.52 -1.61
C THR A 177 5.32 -13.06 -2.78
N LEU A 178 6.36 -12.28 -2.51
CA LEU A 178 7.32 -11.84 -3.52
C LEU A 178 8.60 -12.67 -3.47
N ASN A 179 9.33 -12.70 -4.59
CA ASN A 179 10.67 -13.27 -4.70
C ASN A 179 11.58 -12.78 -3.56
N HIS A 180 11.96 -13.71 -2.68
CA HIS A 180 12.65 -13.40 -1.45
C HIS A 180 14.00 -12.71 -1.69
N GLU A 181 14.79 -13.22 -2.62
CA GLU A 181 16.12 -12.69 -2.93
C GLU A 181 16.04 -11.27 -3.54
N ALA A 182 15.02 -11.00 -4.36
CA ALA A 182 14.78 -9.66 -4.89
C ALA A 182 14.38 -8.67 -3.79
N VAL A 183 13.47 -9.06 -2.89
CA VAL A 183 13.08 -8.21 -1.75
C VAL A 183 14.26 -7.97 -0.81
N GLU A 184 15.08 -8.98 -0.55
CA GLU A 184 16.27 -8.86 0.29
C GLU A 184 17.31 -7.91 -0.33
N LEU A 185 17.53 -7.98 -1.64
CA LEU A 185 18.39 -7.04 -2.37
C LEU A 185 17.91 -5.59 -2.20
N LEU A 186 16.62 -5.34 -2.43
CA LEU A 186 16.02 -4.00 -2.29
C LEU A 186 16.14 -3.48 -0.87
N ALA A 187 15.82 -4.31 0.13
CA ALA A 187 15.86 -3.92 1.53
C ALA A 187 17.29 -3.66 2.03
N LYS A 188 18.27 -4.47 1.61
CA LYS A 188 19.69 -4.23 1.93
C LYS A 188 20.18 -2.91 1.35
N ALA A 189 19.85 -2.63 0.09
CA ALA A 189 20.21 -1.36 -0.54
C ALA A 189 19.58 -0.17 0.20
N ALA A 190 18.28 -0.25 0.51
CA ALA A 190 17.57 0.78 1.24
C ALA A 190 18.15 1.01 2.66
N ALA A 191 18.44 -0.06 3.40
CA ALA A 191 19.01 0.01 4.74
C ALA A 191 20.43 0.63 4.75
N ALA A 192 21.18 0.46 3.66
CA ALA A 192 22.49 1.08 3.47
C ALA A 192 22.43 2.54 2.97
N GLY A 193 21.22 3.08 2.71
CA GLY A 193 21.03 4.42 2.17
C GLY A 193 21.42 4.54 0.69
N TRP A 194 21.41 3.45 -0.06
CA TRP A 194 21.72 3.43 -1.49
C TRP A 194 20.50 3.75 -2.32
N GLU A 195 20.71 4.37 -3.49
CA GLU A 195 19.61 4.65 -4.42
C GLU A 195 19.22 3.37 -5.15
N ILE A 196 17.92 3.19 -5.34
CA ILE A 196 17.36 2.05 -6.06
C ILE A 196 16.60 2.58 -7.27
N ALA A 197 16.82 1.98 -8.43
CA ALA A 197 16.01 2.21 -9.61
C ALA A 197 15.66 0.89 -10.28
N GLU A 198 14.48 0.82 -10.91
CA GLU A 198 13.99 -0.39 -11.56
C GLU A 198 13.42 -0.07 -12.94
N GLY A 199 13.45 -1.04 -13.84
CA GLY A 199 12.85 -0.91 -15.16
C GLY A 199 12.68 -2.25 -15.86
N ARG A 200 11.65 -2.35 -16.69
CA ARG A 200 11.35 -3.56 -17.44
C ARG A 200 12.22 -3.65 -18.69
N HIS A 201 12.91 -4.78 -18.87
CA HIS A 201 13.74 -5.06 -20.04
C HIS A 201 13.51 -6.48 -20.55
N GLY A 202 13.00 -6.60 -21.77
CA GLY A 202 12.64 -7.88 -22.37
C GLY A 202 11.64 -8.66 -21.52
N SER A 203 12.01 -9.89 -21.15
CA SER A 203 11.21 -10.79 -20.30
C SER A 203 11.46 -10.63 -18.80
N GLY A 204 12.35 -9.72 -18.41
CA GLY A 204 12.74 -9.53 -17.01
C GLY A 204 12.72 -8.08 -16.55
N TRP A 205 13.32 -7.87 -15.40
CA TRP A 205 13.40 -6.59 -14.73
C TRP A 205 14.84 -6.29 -14.36
N LEU A 206 15.31 -5.10 -14.71
CA LEU A 206 16.61 -4.61 -14.28
C LEU A 206 16.41 -3.77 -13.02
N ILE A 207 17.25 -4.03 -12.01
CA ILE A 207 17.34 -3.27 -10.78
C ILE A 207 18.75 -2.68 -10.75
N ARG A 208 18.86 -1.36 -10.63
CA ARG A 208 20.11 -0.65 -10.36
C ARG A 208 20.15 -0.27 -8.89
N VAL A 209 21.28 -0.54 -8.28
CA VAL A 209 21.62 -0.08 -6.93
C VAL A 209 22.83 0.85 -7.06
N THR A 210 22.68 2.10 -6.62
CA THR A 210 23.73 3.12 -6.69
C THR A 210 24.31 3.35 -5.29
N GLU A 211 25.54 2.89 -5.10
CA GLU A 211 26.41 3.21 -3.98
C GLU A 211 27.12 4.55 -4.24
N PRO A 212 27.70 5.22 -3.22
CA PRO A 212 28.34 6.54 -3.39
C PRO A 212 29.43 6.64 -4.47
N ARG A 213 30.01 5.52 -4.89
CA ARG A 213 31.10 5.47 -5.89
C ARG A 213 30.87 4.48 -7.03
N ARG A 214 29.74 3.76 -7.04
CA ARG A 214 29.53 2.65 -7.97
C ARG A 214 28.05 2.37 -8.16
N ALA A 215 27.67 2.05 -9.39
CA ALA A 215 26.39 1.40 -9.68
C ALA A 215 26.60 -0.11 -9.90
N SER A 216 25.69 -0.91 -9.34
CA SER A 216 25.59 -2.35 -9.56
C SER A 216 24.22 -2.66 -10.16
N TYR A 217 24.18 -3.59 -11.11
CA TYR A 217 22.96 -3.95 -11.83
C TYR A 217 22.61 -5.41 -11.56
N PHE A 218 21.32 -5.66 -11.40
CA PHE A 218 20.79 -6.97 -11.13
C PHE A 218 19.61 -7.23 -12.07
N PHE A 219 19.63 -8.34 -12.78
CA PHE A 219 18.53 -8.74 -13.64
C PHE A 219 17.72 -9.85 -12.97
N VAL A 220 16.41 -9.62 -12.85
CA VAL A 220 15.44 -10.55 -12.28
C VAL A 220 14.62 -11.14 -13.41
N GLN A 221 14.49 -12.46 -13.43
CA GLN A 221 13.63 -13.18 -14.36
C GLN A 221 12.32 -13.58 -13.66
N ARG A 222 11.21 -13.66 -14.40
CA ARG A 222 9.85 -13.89 -13.86
C ARG A 222 9.65 -15.25 -13.15
N VAL A 223 10.62 -16.16 -13.20
CA VAL A 223 10.45 -17.53 -12.71
C VAL A 223 11.65 -17.97 -11.88
N GLY A 224 11.45 -18.11 -10.57
CA GLY A 224 12.21 -18.95 -9.63
C GLY A 224 13.71 -18.64 -9.44
N ALA A 225 14.29 -17.78 -10.26
CA ALA A 225 15.67 -17.34 -10.16
C ALA A 225 15.70 -16.01 -9.42
N GLY A 226 16.55 -15.92 -8.41
CA GLY A 226 16.84 -14.65 -7.78
C GLY A 226 17.58 -13.68 -8.70
N PRO A 227 17.79 -12.43 -8.23
CA PRO A 227 18.50 -11.41 -8.99
C PRO A 227 19.91 -11.87 -9.37
N LYS A 228 20.24 -11.81 -10.66
CA LYS A 228 21.59 -12.09 -11.16
C LYS A 228 22.35 -10.80 -11.35
N HIS A 229 23.53 -10.68 -10.76
CA HIS A 229 24.40 -9.54 -11.02
C HIS A 229 24.78 -9.48 -12.51
N VAL A 230 24.69 -8.29 -13.09
CA VAL A 230 24.97 -8.01 -14.51
C VAL A 230 26.13 -7.02 -14.59
N LYS A 231 27.14 -7.32 -15.41
CA LYS A 231 28.21 -6.37 -15.68
C LYS A 231 27.69 -5.24 -16.57
N ARG A 232 28.22 -4.03 -16.41
CA ARG A 232 27.86 -2.90 -17.27
C ARG A 232 28.00 -3.22 -18.76
N SER A 233 29.04 -3.96 -19.15
CA SER A 233 29.28 -4.41 -20.53
C SER A 233 28.24 -5.38 -21.08
N GLU A 234 27.39 -5.97 -20.23
CA GLU A 234 26.35 -6.93 -20.61
C GLU A 234 24.97 -6.27 -20.74
N LEU A 235 24.83 -4.99 -20.37
CA LEU A 235 23.55 -4.27 -20.39
C LEU A 235 22.95 -4.17 -21.80
N ASP A 236 23.78 -3.96 -22.83
CA ASP A 236 23.32 -3.85 -24.22
C ASP A 236 22.57 -5.09 -24.69
N ALA A 237 23.06 -6.27 -24.31
CA ALA A 237 22.44 -7.54 -24.64
C ALA A 237 21.06 -7.68 -23.97
N ILE A 238 20.94 -7.23 -22.72
CA ILE A 238 19.68 -7.25 -21.96
C ILE A 238 18.68 -6.24 -22.51
N CYS A 239 19.15 -5.08 -22.97
CA CYS A 239 18.34 -4.01 -23.52
C CYS A 239 18.01 -4.18 -25.03
N GLY A 240 18.38 -5.30 -25.64
CA GLY A 240 18.00 -5.66 -27.01
C GLY A 240 18.82 -4.95 -28.11
N GLY A 241 20.08 -4.60 -27.83
CA GLY A 241 21.02 -4.11 -28.84
C GLY A 241 20.72 -2.71 -29.39
N ARG A 242 19.96 -1.88 -28.66
CA ARG A 242 19.88 -0.45 -28.96
C ARG A 242 21.27 0.14 -28.78
N SER A 243 21.84 0.73 -29.84
CA SER A 243 23.15 1.38 -29.77
C SER A 243 23.21 2.32 -28.59
N LEU A 244 24.15 2.07 -27.67
CA LEU A 244 24.50 3.01 -26.60
C LEU A 244 24.76 4.38 -27.22
N PRO A 245 24.19 5.47 -26.67
CA PRO A 245 24.70 6.80 -26.94
C PRO A 245 26.17 6.80 -26.52
N GLY A 246 27.08 6.89 -27.51
CA GLY A 246 28.50 6.65 -27.33
C GLY A 246 29.06 7.32 -26.07
N ASP A 247 29.66 6.52 -25.20
CA ASP A 247 30.44 6.90 -24.00
C ASP A 247 29.88 8.07 -23.16
N THR A 248 28.57 8.29 -23.18
CA THR A 248 27.94 9.25 -22.28
C THR A 248 27.82 8.59 -20.91
N SER A 249 28.34 9.26 -19.89
CA SER A 249 28.45 8.76 -18.52
C SER A 249 27.10 8.58 -17.79
N SER A 250 25.96 8.76 -18.47
CA SER A 250 24.63 8.63 -17.86
C SER A 250 23.91 7.35 -18.28
N ASP A 251 23.23 6.74 -17.32
CA ASP A 251 22.45 5.51 -17.48
C ASP A 251 21.00 5.77 -17.90
N ASP A 252 20.70 7.00 -18.32
CA ASP A 252 19.32 7.44 -18.55
C ASP A 252 18.64 6.66 -19.68
N TRP A 253 19.43 6.15 -20.63
CA TRP A 253 18.98 5.31 -21.73
C TRP A 253 18.36 3.97 -21.27
N LEU A 254 18.65 3.52 -20.04
CA LEU A 254 18.02 2.36 -19.44
C LEU A 254 16.55 2.63 -19.06
N GLY A 255 16.13 3.90 -18.94
CA GLY A 255 14.76 4.24 -18.59
C GLY A 255 14.32 3.70 -17.23
N LEU A 256 15.27 3.57 -16.28
CA LEU A 256 14.97 3.11 -14.93
C LEU A 256 14.26 4.21 -14.15
N LYS A 257 13.18 3.84 -13.46
CA LYS A 257 12.49 4.74 -12.54
C LYS A 257 12.99 4.52 -11.11
N PRO A 258 13.09 5.58 -10.28
CA PRO A 258 13.42 5.43 -8.87
C PRO A 258 12.46 4.50 -8.13
N PHE A 259 12.99 3.70 -7.22
CA PHE A 259 12.21 2.86 -6.32
C PHE A 259 12.40 3.34 -4.87
N PRO A 260 11.33 3.69 -4.14
CA PRO A 260 11.46 4.27 -2.80
C PRO A 260 12.09 3.32 -1.78
N ALA A 261 13.05 3.82 -1.00
CA ALA A 261 13.71 3.05 0.06
C ALA A 261 12.71 2.59 1.14
N GLU A 262 11.75 3.43 1.50
CA GLU A 262 10.72 3.11 2.49
C GLU A 262 9.80 1.98 2.02
N LEU A 263 9.49 1.94 0.72
CA LEU A 263 8.73 0.83 0.15
C LEU A 263 9.56 -0.45 0.17
N ALA A 264 10.84 -0.40 -0.20
CA ALA A 264 11.73 -1.56 -0.14
C ALA A 264 11.83 -2.16 1.27
N LEU A 265 11.97 -1.31 2.29
CA LEU A 265 12.00 -1.75 3.69
C LEU A 265 10.67 -2.35 4.13
N ALA A 266 9.54 -1.73 3.76
CA ALA A 266 8.22 -2.24 4.10
C ALA A 266 7.91 -3.59 3.44
N LEU A 267 8.35 -3.82 2.20
CA LEU A 267 8.22 -5.12 1.53
C LEU A 267 8.93 -6.24 2.31
N ALA A 268 10.07 -5.95 2.94
CA ALA A 268 10.83 -6.91 3.73
C ALA A 268 10.27 -7.12 5.16
N ASP A 269 9.47 -6.20 5.69
CA ASP A 269 8.84 -6.31 7.02
C ASP A 269 7.62 -7.25 7.02
N GLY A 270 7.81 -8.47 6.51
CA GLY A 270 6.76 -9.48 6.36
C GLY A 270 6.41 -10.26 7.64
N ALA A 271 7.10 -10.00 8.75
CA ALA A 271 6.98 -10.80 9.97
C ALA A 271 5.55 -10.77 10.56
N TRP A 272 4.85 -9.63 10.47
CA TRP A 272 3.47 -9.50 10.96
C TRP A 272 2.50 -10.39 10.16
N LEU A 273 2.69 -10.47 8.84
CA LEU A 273 1.87 -11.28 7.95
C LEU A 273 2.12 -12.76 8.22
N GLN A 274 3.40 -13.17 8.29
CA GLN A 274 3.77 -14.56 8.58
C GLN A 274 3.22 -15.03 9.93
N LYS A 275 3.31 -14.18 10.97
CA LYS A 275 2.75 -14.48 12.30
C LYS A 275 1.25 -14.79 12.22
N GLN A 276 0.48 -14.01 11.46
CA GLN A 276 -0.96 -14.23 11.35
C GLN A 276 -1.35 -15.39 10.44
N LEU A 277 -0.59 -15.64 9.37
CA LEU A 277 -0.82 -16.81 8.52
C LEU A 277 -0.49 -18.11 9.25
N ALA A 278 0.50 -18.11 10.14
CA ALA A 278 0.86 -19.26 10.96
C ALA A 278 -0.15 -19.54 12.10
N ALA A 279 -0.87 -18.51 12.55
CA ALA A 279 -1.91 -18.63 13.57
C ALA A 279 -3.15 -17.83 13.17
N PRO A 280 -3.93 -18.31 12.16
CA PRO A 280 -5.12 -17.60 11.70
C PRO A 280 -6.11 -17.39 12.83
N ARG A 281 -6.52 -16.14 13.03
CA ARG A 281 -7.46 -15.75 14.08
C ARG A 281 -8.93 -15.92 13.67
N TYR A 282 -9.20 -15.93 12.35
CA TYR A 282 -10.52 -15.84 11.74
C TYR A 282 -10.74 -16.93 10.70
#